data_AF-A0A7C6SKZ6-F1
#
_entry.id   AF-A0A7C6SKZ6-F1
#
_cell.length_a   1.000
_cell.length_b   1.000
_cell.length_c   1.000
_cell.angle_alpha   90.00
_cell.angle_beta   90.00
_cell.angle_gamma   90.00
#
_symmetry.space_group_name_H-M   'P 1'
#
loop_
_entity.id
_entity.type
_entity.pdbx_description
1 polymer ?
#
loop_
_entity_poly.entity_id
_entity_poly.type
_entity_poly.pdbx_seq_one_letter_code
_entity_poly.pdbx_strand_id
1 'polypeptide(L)'
;MRHKGVNYAKYGYIFCIPFILAFLFFSFYPIIYTAVIGFTDLKGMGRTDFAFLEDPFQNFVTILNNASFRQSLKNTIIIWIVNFIPQILLALILTAWFTNHRNKVKGQGMFKVLFYMPNIITAATIAILFYSLFGYPKGPVNDLLMNLGIIDEPTYFHISKTAARGIVSFIQFWMWYGYTMIILISGVLGINPEIFEASDIDGANNIQTFFYVTLPNLRTILLYTLITSLIGGLNMYDIPKMFLLGGPDNATLTTSVFIYNQAFSGSYMYNRAAAASMIMFVIIAFLSGMIFFIMRDKGAVKLNKQKRRLEKEGKRSEKVVRGVAK
;
A
#
# COMPACT_ATOMS: atom_id res chain seq x y z
N MET A 1 49.94 -25.48 5.00
CA MET A 1 49.35 -24.69 3.89
C MET A 1 48.03 -24.10 4.37
N ARG A 2 47.92 -22.78 4.52
CA ARG A 2 46.68 -22.10 4.95
C ARG A 2 45.72 -22.02 3.76
N HIS A 3 44.62 -22.77 3.79
CA HIS A 3 43.50 -22.57 2.86
C HIS A 3 42.99 -21.13 3.03
N LYS A 4 43.28 -20.27 2.04
CA LYS A 4 42.63 -18.95 1.92
C LYS A 4 41.16 -19.21 1.61
N GLY A 5 40.32 -19.23 2.63
CA GLY A 5 38.87 -19.26 2.45
C GLY A 5 38.46 -18.04 1.62
N VAL A 6 37.85 -18.28 0.46
CA VAL A 6 37.29 -17.22 -0.38
C VAL A 6 36.22 -16.52 0.46
N ASN A 7 36.42 -15.23 0.76
CA ASN A 7 35.43 -14.47 1.51
C ASN A 7 34.27 -14.10 0.57
N TYR A 8 33.26 -14.98 0.50
CA TYR A 8 32.07 -14.83 -0.33
C TYR A 8 31.33 -13.51 -0.11
N ALA A 9 31.49 -12.86 1.05
CA ALA A 9 30.92 -11.54 1.30
C ALA A 9 31.44 -10.47 0.31
N LYS A 10 32.73 -10.53 -0.08
CA LYS A 10 33.33 -9.60 -1.04
C LYS A 10 32.64 -9.66 -2.40
N TYR A 11 32.36 -10.88 -2.87
CA TYR A 11 31.65 -11.09 -4.14
C TYR A 11 30.19 -10.68 -4.02
N GLY A 12 29.53 -10.93 -2.88
CA GLY A 12 28.20 -10.41 -2.59
C GLY A 12 28.10 -8.89 -2.76
N TYR A 13 29.04 -8.13 -2.19
CA TYR A 13 29.08 -6.68 -2.39
C TYR A 13 29.26 -6.28 -3.85
N ILE A 14 30.16 -6.94 -4.59
CA ILE A 14 30.40 -6.64 -6.02
C ILE A 14 29.13 -6.87 -6.85
N PHE A 15 28.38 -7.94 -6.60
CA PHE A 15 27.12 -8.21 -7.29
C PHE A 15 26.02 -7.20 -6.93
N CYS A 16 26.07 -6.57 -5.75
CA CYS A 16 25.12 -5.52 -5.37
C CYS A 16 25.46 -4.14 -5.96
N ILE A 17 26.70 -3.88 -6.40
CA ILE A 17 27.13 -2.55 -6.88
C ILE A 17 26.23 -2.02 -8.02
N PRO A 18 25.91 -2.79 -9.08
CA PRO A 18 25.09 -2.27 -10.18
C PRO A 18 23.69 -1.82 -9.70
N PHE A 19 23.07 -2.59 -8.80
CA PHE A 19 21.79 -2.23 -8.20
C PHE A 19 21.90 -0.96 -7.34
N ILE A 20 22.93 -0.86 -6.48
CA ILE A 20 23.15 0.30 -5.61
C ILE A 20 23.35 1.56 -6.44
N LEU A 21 24.17 1.50 -7.50
CA LEU A 21 24.40 2.63 -8.40
C LEU A 21 23.08 3.06 -9.08
N ALA A 22 22.34 2.11 -9.66
CA ALA A 22 21.06 2.41 -10.28
C ALA A 22 20.07 3.04 -9.28
N PHE A 23 19.96 2.48 -8.07
CA PHE A 23 19.12 3.03 -7.01
C PHE A 23 19.54 4.45 -6.61
N LEU A 24 20.84 4.71 -6.43
CA LEU A 24 21.34 6.01 -6.02
C LEU A 24 21.04 7.10 -7.05
N PHE A 25 21.29 6.82 -8.33
CA PHE A 25 21.11 7.81 -9.39
C PHE A 25 19.66 7.98 -9.84
N PHE A 26 18.90 6.89 -9.99
CA PHE A 26 17.56 6.94 -10.57
C PHE A 26 16.43 6.99 -9.53
N SER A 27 16.70 6.71 -8.26
CA SER A 27 15.67 6.74 -7.20
C SER A 27 16.05 7.69 -6.07
N PHE A 28 17.21 7.52 -5.44
CA PHE A 28 17.58 8.28 -4.26
C PHE A 28 17.86 9.75 -4.58
N TYR A 29 18.65 10.03 -5.63
CA TYR A 29 18.96 11.40 -6.05
C TYR A 29 17.69 12.21 -6.38
N PRO A 30 16.74 11.74 -7.21
CA PRO A 30 15.49 12.46 -7.47
C PRO A 30 14.64 12.72 -6.22
N ILE A 31 14.63 11.80 -5.25
CA ILE A 31 13.93 12.01 -3.97
C ILE A 31 14.55 13.18 -3.20
N ILE A 32 15.88 13.19 -3.07
CA ILE A 32 16.60 14.27 -2.39
C ILE A 32 16.40 15.60 -3.13
N TYR A 33 16.54 15.59 -4.46
CA TYR A 33 16.32 16.77 -5.28
C TYR A 33 14.90 17.32 -5.14
N THR A 34 13.88 16.46 -5.16
CA THR A 34 12.48 16.84 -4.88
C THR A 34 12.35 17.44 -3.49
N ALA A 35 13.00 16.85 -2.47
CA ALA A 35 12.96 17.41 -1.12
C ALA A 35 13.57 18.81 -1.06
N VAL A 36 14.71 19.03 -1.73
CA VAL A 36 15.35 20.35 -1.83
C VAL A 36 14.43 21.36 -2.53
N ILE A 37 13.80 20.99 -3.64
CA ILE A 37 12.87 21.86 -4.37
C ILE A 37 11.75 22.39 -3.47
N GLY A 38 11.26 21.58 -2.51
CA GLY A 38 10.24 21.99 -1.55
C GLY A 38 10.59 23.24 -0.72
N PHE A 39 11.87 23.55 -0.54
CA PHE A 39 12.38 24.71 0.21
C PHE A 39 12.80 25.89 -0.68
N THR A 40 12.53 25.83 -1.98
CA THR A 40 12.98 26.82 -2.99
C THR A 40 11.81 27.58 -3.63
N ASP A 41 12.09 28.65 -4.36
CA ASP A 41 11.11 29.29 -5.28
C ASP A 41 11.17 28.70 -6.71
N LEU A 42 11.65 27.47 -6.87
CA LEU A 42 11.75 26.85 -8.19
C LEU A 42 10.34 26.63 -8.79
N LYS A 43 10.04 27.37 -9.86
CA LYS A 43 8.83 27.21 -10.66
C LYS A 43 9.18 26.53 -11.97
N GLY A 44 8.29 25.65 -12.43
CA GLY A 44 8.43 24.95 -13.71
C GLY A 44 8.11 25.80 -14.93
N MET A 45 7.52 26.99 -14.73
CA MET A 45 7.25 27.95 -15.80
C MET A 45 8.03 29.25 -15.57
N GLY A 46 8.70 29.73 -16.62
CA GLY A 46 9.60 30.89 -16.58
C GLY A 46 11.02 30.53 -16.14
N ARG A 47 12.01 31.35 -16.51
CA ARG A 47 13.36 31.25 -15.94
C ARG A 47 13.28 31.66 -14.48
N THR A 48 13.15 30.69 -13.58
CA THR A 48 13.40 30.91 -12.16
C THR A 48 14.85 30.50 -11.86
N ASP A 49 15.62 31.42 -11.31
CA ASP A 49 16.92 31.08 -10.74
C ASP A 49 16.71 30.18 -9.52
N PHE A 50 17.57 29.19 -9.37
CA PHE A 50 17.51 28.28 -8.23
C PHE A 50 17.90 29.06 -6.96
N ALA A 51 16.90 29.46 -6.19
CA ALA A 51 17.07 30.18 -4.93
C ALA A 51 16.25 29.55 -3.82
N PHE A 52 16.86 29.45 -2.64
CA PHE A 52 16.17 29.08 -1.41
C PHE A 52 15.25 30.22 -0.98
N LEU A 53 14.09 29.87 -0.41
CA LEU A 53 13.17 30.84 0.16
C LEU A 53 13.79 31.48 1.41
N GLU A 54 13.48 32.75 1.66
CA GLU A 54 13.86 33.43 2.91
C GLU A 54 13.23 32.75 4.13
N ASP A 55 11.97 32.32 4.00
CA ASP A 55 11.32 31.37 4.90
C ASP A 55 11.27 29.97 4.25
N PRO A 56 12.14 29.03 4.67
CA PRO A 56 12.22 27.69 4.08
C PRO A 56 10.89 26.93 4.11
N PHE A 57 10.03 27.20 5.09
CA PHE A 57 8.78 26.45 5.29
C PHE A 57 7.55 27.07 4.63
N GLN A 58 7.71 28.20 3.94
CA GLN A 58 6.60 28.94 3.35
C GLN A 58 5.75 28.07 2.41
N ASN A 59 6.37 27.22 1.57
CA ASN A 59 5.65 26.32 0.67
C ASN A 59 4.79 25.31 1.43
N PHE A 60 5.29 24.77 2.54
CA PHE A 60 4.58 23.78 3.36
C PHE A 60 3.36 24.41 4.02
N VAL A 61 3.52 25.60 4.63
CA VAL A 61 2.42 26.37 5.20
C VAL A 61 1.37 26.72 4.14
N THR A 62 1.83 27.14 2.95
CA THR A 62 0.94 27.44 1.82
C THR A 62 0.09 26.23 1.42
N ILE A 63 0.70 25.05 1.32
CA ILE A 63 0.00 23.81 0.96
C ILE A 63 -0.97 23.37 2.06
N LEU A 64 -0.56 23.40 3.32
CA LEU A 64 -1.42 23.00 4.45
C LEU A 64 -2.66 23.89 4.59
N ASN A 65 -2.52 25.19 4.29
CA ASN A 65 -3.64 26.13 4.31
C ASN A 65 -4.51 26.07 3.04
N ASN A 66 -4.03 25.46 1.96
CA ASN A 66 -4.77 25.34 0.71
C ASN A 66 -6.03 24.47 0.90
N ALA A 67 -7.20 25.03 0.55
CA ALA A 67 -8.49 24.34 0.69
C ALA A 67 -8.59 23.10 -0.20
N SER A 68 -8.06 23.16 -1.43
CA SER A 68 -8.06 22.04 -2.37
C SER A 68 -7.14 20.91 -1.89
N PHE A 69 -5.98 21.23 -1.29
CA PHE A 69 -5.10 20.22 -0.68
C PHE A 69 -5.80 19.51 0.48
N ARG A 70 -6.40 20.25 1.41
CA ARG A 70 -7.14 19.68 2.55
C ARG A 70 -8.30 18.81 2.09
N GLN A 71 -9.04 19.25 1.07
CA GLN A 71 -10.08 18.46 0.44
C GLN A 71 -9.51 17.18 -0.19
N SER A 72 -8.37 17.27 -0.89
CA SER A 72 -7.73 16.12 -1.52
C SER A 72 -7.27 15.08 -0.52
N LEU A 73 -6.74 15.52 0.64
CA LEU A 73 -6.33 14.63 1.73
C LEU A 73 -7.55 13.91 2.31
N LYS A 74 -8.65 14.65 2.55
CA LYS A 74 -9.91 14.07 3.03
C LYS A 74 -10.46 13.04 2.05
N ASN A 75 -10.49 13.35 0.75
CA ASN A 75 -10.95 12.42 -0.27
C ASN A 75 -10.07 11.17 -0.33
N THR A 76 -8.75 11.33 -0.31
CA THR A 76 -7.81 10.22 -0.35
C THR A 76 -8.06 9.25 0.80
N ILE A 77 -8.24 9.78 2.03
CA ILE A 77 -8.55 8.95 3.20
C ILE A 77 -9.91 8.27 3.06
N ILE A 78 -10.95 8.98 2.61
CA ILE A 78 -12.30 8.41 2.42
C ILE A 78 -12.27 7.29 1.39
N ILE A 79 -11.73 7.54 0.20
CA ILE A 79 -11.66 6.56 -0.89
C ILE A 79 -10.76 5.38 -0.47
N TRP A 80 -9.66 5.66 0.24
CA TRP A 80 -8.82 4.62 0.79
C TRP A 80 -9.59 3.72 1.76
N ILE A 81 -10.27 4.27 2.77
CA ILE A 81 -11.02 3.47 3.75
C ILE A 81 -12.14 2.67 3.08
N VAL A 82 -12.92 3.32 2.20
CA VAL A 82 -14.07 2.71 1.53
C VAL A 82 -13.65 1.55 0.62
N ASN A 83 -12.47 1.60 -0.02
CA ASN A 83 -11.97 0.45 -0.79
C ASN A 83 -11.22 -0.57 0.08
N PHE A 84 -10.40 -0.11 1.02
CA PHE A 84 -9.46 -0.94 1.75
C PHE A 84 -10.16 -1.93 2.69
N ILE A 85 -11.21 -1.50 3.40
CA ILE A 85 -11.98 -2.36 4.31
C ILE A 85 -12.59 -3.56 3.56
N PRO A 86 -13.41 -3.38 2.51
CA PRO A 86 -13.97 -4.52 1.78
C PRO A 86 -12.87 -5.34 1.08
N GLN A 87 -11.79 -4.71 0.61
CA GLN A 87 -10.67 -5.41 -0.03
C GLN A 87 -10.01 -6.40 0.93
N ILE A 88 -9.61 -5.96 2.12
CA ILE A 88 -8.91 -6.83 3.08
C ILE A 88 -9.84 -7.89 3.66
N LEU A 89 -11.11 -7.54 3.92
CA LEU A 89 -12.11 -8.49 4.41
C LEU A 89 -12.36 -9.60 3.40
N LEU A 90 -12.64 -9.24 2.14
CA LEU A 90 -12.86 -10.23 1.09
C LEU A 90 -11.61 -11.08 0.85
N ALA A 91 -10.42 -10.47 0.83
CA ALA A 91 -9.17 -11.20 0.67
C ALA A 91 -8.92 -12.21 1.80
N LEU A 92 -9.22 -11.85 3.06
CA LEU A 92 -9.10 -12.74 4.21
C LEU A 92 -10.12 -13.88 4.15
N ILE A 93 -11.37 -13.59 3.80
CA ILE A 93 -12.42 -14.61 3.65
C ILE A 93 -12.04 -15.61 2.56
N LEU A 94 -11.65 -15.12 1.38
CA LEU A 94 -11.23 -15.98 0.27
C LEU A 94 -9.97 -16.77 0.62
N THR A 95 -9.01 -16.16 1.34
CA THR A 95 -7.84 -16.89 1.85
C THR A 95 -8.29 -18.04 2.74
N ALA A 96 -9.12 -17.76 3.76
CA ALA A 96 -9.64 -18.78 4.67
C ALA A 96 -10.34 -19.93 3.94
N TRP A 97 -11.10 -19.63 2.88
CA TRP A 97 -11.79 -20.64 2.07
C TRP A 97 -10.82 -21.48 1.23
N PHE A 98 -9.86 -20.85 0.54
CA PHE A 98 -8.94 -21.57 -0.34
C PHE A 98 -7.85 -22.34 0.40
N THR A 99 -7.55 -21.97 1.65
CA THR A 99 -6.53 -22.64 2.46
C THR A 99 -7.12 -23.56 3.53
N ASN A 100 -8.44 -23.77 3.51
CA ASN A 100 -9.09 -24.69 4.43
C ASN A 100 -8.64 -26.13 4.14
N HIS A 101 -7.99 -26.76 5.12
CA HIS A 101 -7.46 -28.12 4.97
C HIS A 101 -8.56 -29.18 4.94
N ARG A 102 -9.69 -28.93 5.62
CA ARG A 102 -10.84 -29.85 5.69
C ARG A 102 -11.70 -29.80 4.42
N ASN A 103 -11.81 -28.62 3.81
CA ASN A 103 -12.60 -28.42 2.59
C ASN A 103 -11.69 -28.10 1.39
N LYS A 104 -11.26 -29.14 0.68
CA LYS A 104 -10.55 -28.97 -0.60
C LYS A 104 -11.53 -28.50 -1.68
N VAL A 105 -11.66 -27.18 -1.82
CA VAL A 105 -12.40 -26.56 -2.94
C VAL A 105 -11.85 -27.13 -4.26
N LYS A 106 -12.70 -27.67 -5.13
CA LYS A 106 -12.26 -28.17 -6.45
C LYS A 106 -12.00 -27.00 -7.40
N GLY A 107 -10.97 -27.10 -8.24
CA GLY A 107 -10.68 -26.06 -9.24
C GLY A 107 -10.11 -24.75 -8.69
N GLN A 108 -9.51 -24.74 -7.48
CA GLN A 108 -9.03 -23.51 -6.84
C GLN A 108 -8.07 -22.69 -7.70
N GLY A 109 -7.23 -23.35 -8.51
CA GLY A 109 -6.29 -22.67 -9.40
C GLY A 109 -7.00 -21.72 -10.36
N MET A 110 -8.11 -22.17 -10.97
CA MET A 110 -8.90 -21.35 -11.88
C MET A 110 -9.51 -20.14 -11.17
N PHE A 111 -10.13 -20.34 -9.99
CA PHE A 111 -10.70 -19.24 -9.23
C PHE A 111 -9.64 -18.21 -8.77
N LYS A 112 -8.47 -18.68 -8.33
CA LYS A 112 -7.34 -17.81 -7.95
C LYS A 112 -6.90 -16.93 -9.12
N VAL A 113 -6.82 -17.50 -10.33
CA VAL A 113 -6.51 -16.76 -11.56
C VAL A 113 -7.60 -15.74 -11.89
N LEU A 114 -8.88 -16.14 -11.86
CA LEU A 114 -10.01 -15.25 -12.17
C LEU A 114 -10.09 -14.06 -11.20
N PHE A 115 -9.90 -14.29 -9.90
CA PHE A 115 -9.91 -13.21 -8.91
C PHE A 115 -8.68 -12.30 -9.00
N TYR A 116 -7.54 -12.82 -9.48
CA TYR A 116 -6.33 -12.04 -9.69
C TYR A 116 -6.32 -11.25 -11.01
N MET A 117 -7.03 -11.74 -12.02
CA MET A 117 -7.08 -11.18 -13.37
C MET A 117 -7.32 -9.66 -13.45
N PRO A 118 -8.21 -9.04 -12.63
CA PRO A 118 -8.41 -7.59 -12.64
C PRO A 118 -7.14 -6.77 -12.45
N ASN A 119 -6.18 -7.29 -11.67
CA ASN A 119 -4.93 -6.61 -11.36
C ASN A 119 -3.95 -6.56 -12.55
N ILE A 120 -4.14 -7.43 -13.54
CA ILE A 120 -3.27 -7.54 -14.72
C ILE A 120 -3.54 -6.41 -15.72
N ILE A 121 -4.77 -5.89 -15.75
CA ILE A 121 -5.16 -4.81 -16.65
C ILE A 121 -4.67 -3.47 -16.10
N THR A 122 -4.22 -2.57 -16.98
CA THR A 122 -3.75 -1.25 -16.53
C THR A 122 -4.89 -0.45 -15.89
N ALA A 123 -4.59 0.24 -14.79
CA ALA A 123 -5.56 1.04 -14.05
C ALA A 123 -6.20 2.15 -14.90
N ALA A 124 -5.43 2.75 -15.82
CA ALA A 124 -5.93 3.77 -16.74
C ALA A 124 -7.00 3.22 -17.70
N THR A 125 -6.76 2.03 -18.29
CA THR A 125 -7.76 1.39 -19.18
C THR A 125 -9.05 1.08 -18.44
N ILE A 126 -8.97 0.54 -17.22
CA ILE A 126 -10.15 0.24 -16.41
C ILE A 126 -10.90 1.52 -16.04
N ALA A 127 -10.20 2.58 -15.65
CA ALA A 127 -10.84 3.85 -15.31
C ALA A 127 -11.62 4.45 -16.49
N ILE A 128 -11.05 4.43 -17.70
CA ILE A 128 -11.72 4.92 -18.93
C ILE A 128 -12.90 4.02 -19.30
N LEU A 129 -12.75 2.69 -19.16
CA LEU A 129 -13.84 1.75 -19.38
C LEU A 129 -15.00 2.05 -18.43
N PHE A 130 -14.74 2.20 -17.14
CA PHE A 130 -15.77 2.54 -16.16
C PHE A 130 -16.40 3.90 -16.42
N TYR A 131 -15.63 4.89 -16.88
CA TYR A 131 -16.21 6.17 -17.32
C TYR A 131 -17.24 5.96 -18.44
N SER A 132 -16.94 5.10 -19.42
CA SER A 132 -17.92 4.77 -20.46
C SER A 132 -19.10 3.94 -19.93
N LEU A 133 -18.87 3.02 -18.98
CA LEU A 133 -19.94 2.17 -18.41
C LEU A 133 -20.99 2.99 -17.67
N PHE A 134 -20.54 4.01 -16.93
CA PHE A 134 -21.37 4.93 -16.15
C PHE A 134 -21.77 6.19 -16.92
N GLY A 135 -21.65 6.17 -18.26
CA GLY A 135 -22.04 7.25 -19.15
C GLY A 135 -23.51 7.65 -19.04
N TYR A 136 -23.79 8.93 -19.34
CA TYR A 136 -25.12 9.53 -19.35
C TYR A 136 -25.37 10.26 -20.68
N PRO A 137 -26.60 10.24 -21.24
CA PRO A 137 -27.78 9.51 -20.75
C PRO A 137 -27.78 8.02 -21.09
N LYS A 138 -26.91 7.59 -22.02
CA LYS A 138 -26.77 6.18 -22.43
C LYS A 138 -25.46 5.62 -21.90
N GLY A 139 -25.55 4.46 -21.25
CA GLY A 139 -24.40 3.74 -20.69
C GLY A 139 -24.87 2.36 -20.22
N PRO A 140 -24.06 1.30 -20.38
CA PRO A 140 -24.46 -0.07 -20.03
C PRO A 140 -25.00 -0.23 -18.60
N VAL A 141 -24.51 0.56 -17.63
CA VAL A 141 -25.03 0.54 -16.26
C VAL A 141 -26.43 1.12 -16.18
N ASN A 142 -26.68 2.27 -16.83
CA ASN A 142 -28.02 2.86 -16.89
C ASN A 142 -29.00 1.91 -17.60
N ASP A 143 -28.62 1.35 -18.75
CA ASP A 143 -29.45 0.43 -19.52
C ASP A 143 -29.81 -0.82 -18.70
N LEU A 144 -28.84 -1.38 -17.96
CA LEU A 144 -29.08 -2.52 -17.07
C LEU A 144 -30.03 -2.18 -15.92
N LEU A 145 -29.84 -1.04 -15.26
CA LEU A 145 -30.67 -0.62 -14.13
C LEU A 145 -32.11 -0.31 -14.57
N MET A 146 -32.29 0.27 -15.75
CA MET A 146 -33.62 0.51 -16.34
C MET A 146 -34.30 -0.81 -16.73
N ASN A 147 -33.58 -1.72 -17.37
CA ASN A 147 -34.13 -3.03 -17.77
C ASN A 147 -34.53 -3.90 -16.57
N LEU A 148 -33.83 -3.76 -15.45
CA LEU A 148 -34.17 -4.44 -14.19
C LEU A 148 -35.30 -3.75 -13.41
N GLY A 149 -35.79 -2.58 -13.86
CA GLY A 149 -36.80 -1.80 -13.17
C GLY A 149 -36.32 -1.18 -11.85
N ILE A 150 -35.01 -0.99 -11.67
CA ILE A 150 -34.44 -0.38 -10.46
C ILE A 150 -34.54 1.16 -10.53
N ILE A 151 -34.46 1.72 -11.74
CA ILE A 151 -34.63 3.16 -12.01
C ILE A 151 -35.58 3.34 -13.19
N ASP A 152 -36.45 4.34 -13.11
CA ASP A 152 -37.39 4.67 -14.18
C ASP A 152 -36.75 5.58 -15.25
N GLU A 153 -35.72 6.34 -14.87
CA GLU A 153 -34.98 7.26 -15.74
C GLU A 153 -33.46 7.12 -15.60
N PRO A 154 -32.66 7.42 -16.65
CA PRO A 154 -31.21 7.34 -16.57
C PRO A 154 -30.64 8.26 -15.49
N THR A 155 -29.76 7.72 -14.65
CA THR A 155 -29.09 8.49 -13.58
C THR A 155 -27.75 9.04 -14.08
N TYR A 156 -27.48 10.33 -13.80
CA TYR A 156 -26.19 10.94 -14.13
C TYR A 156 -25.13 10.69 -13.05
N PHE A 157 -24.51 9.51 -13.05
CA PHE A 157 -23.55 9.13 -11.99
C PHE A 157 -22.33 10.06 -11.88
N HIS A 158 -21.83 10.60 -12.99
CA HIS A 158 -20.62 11.43 -13.01
C HIS A 158 -20.78 12.79 -12.31
N ILE A 159 -22.00 13.31 -12.14
CA ILE A 159 -22.24 14.58 -11.43
C ILE A 159 -22.41 14.38 -9.91
N SER A 160 -22.72 13.17 -9.47
CA SER A 160 -22.89 12.84 -8.06
C SER A 160 -21.55 12.59 -7.37
N LYS A 161 -21.22 13.42 -6.37
CA LYS A 161 -19.98 13.29 -5.58
C LYS A 161 -19.87 11.93 -4.89
N THR A 162 -21.00 11.42 -4.38
CA THR A 162 -21.06 10.13 -3.68
C THR A 162 -20.90 8.97 -4.65
N ALA A 163 -21.57 9.01 -5.80
CA ALA A 163 -21.44 7.97 -6.81
C ALA A 163 -20.01 7.94 -7.37
N ALA A 164 -19.44 9.10 -7.72
CA ALA A 164 -18.07 9.20 -8.22
C ALA A 164 -17.04 8.60 -7.26
N ARG A 165 -17.10 8.95 -5.96
CA ARG A 165 -16.22 8.36 -4.93
C ARG A 165 -16.46 6.86 -4.77
N GLY A 166 -17.72 6.43 -4.77
CA GLY A 166 -18.10 5.02 -4.66
C GLY A 166 -17.55 4.19 -5.82
N ILE A 167 -17.67 4.69 -7.06
CA ILE A 167 -17.17 4.03 -8.27
C ILE A 167 -15.63 3.94 -8.24
N VAL A 168 -14.93 5.04 -7.95
CA VAL A 168 -13.46 5.03 -7.82
C VAL A 168 -13.01 4.03 -6.74
N SER A 169 -13.68 4.03 -5.58
CA SER A 169 -13.37 3.09 -4.50
C SER A 169 -13.64 1.64 -4.92
N PHE A 170 -14.74 1.39 -5.64
CA PHE A 170 -15.10 0.06 -6.12
C PHE A 170 -14.08 -0.47 -7.13
N ILE A 171 -13.64 0.36 -8.09
CA ILE A 171 -12.60 -0.02 -9.06
C ILE A 171 -11.33 -0.41 -8.31
N GLN A 172 -10.90 0.39 -7.33
CA GLN A 172 -9.72 0.09 -6.52
C GLN A 172 -9.89 -1.23 -5.74
N PHE A 173 -11.01 -1.42 -5.07
CA PHE A 173 -11.31 -2.65 -4.36
C PHE A 173 -11.24 -3.87 -5.30
N TRP A 174 -11.95 -3.82 -6.43
CA TRP A 174 -12.07 -4.90 -7.40
C TRP A 174 -10.73 -5.26 -8.07
N MET A 175 -9.88 -4.27 -8.32
CA MET A 175 -8.56 -4.51 -8.92
C MET A 175 -7.55 -5.13 -7.96
N TRP A 176 -7.69 -4.95 -6.64
CA TRP A 176 -6.62 -5.25 -5.68
C TRP A 176 -6.94 -6.35 -4.66
N TYR A 177 -8.21 -6.74 -4.48
CA TYR A 177 -8.56 -7.82 -3.53
C TYR A 177 -7.93 -9.17 -3.91
N GLY A 178 -7.85 -9.49 -5.21
CA GLY A 178 -7.27 -10.73 -5.71
C GLY A 178 -5.77 -10.83 -5.44
N TYR A 179 -5.02 -9.77 -5.71
CA TYR A 179 -3.58 -9.69 -5.39
C TYR A 179 -3.34 -9.90 -3.89
N THR A 180 -4.13 -9.21 -3.06
CA THR A 180 -4.08 -9.30 -1.60
C THR A 180 -4.34 -10.74 -1.12
N MET A 181 -5.36 -11.39 -1.69
CA MET A 181 -5.69 -12.78 -1.40
C MET A 181 -4.52 -13.72 -1.74
N ILE A 182 -3.88 -13.58 -2.91
CA ILE A 182 -2.76 -14.46 -3.30
C ILE A 182 -1.56 -14.32 -2.35
N ILE A 183 -1.25 -13.10 -1.90
CA ILE A 183 -0.20 -12.88 -0.90
C ILE A 183 -0.55 -13.59 0.41
N LEU A 184 -1.77 -13.41 0.90
CA LEU A 184 -2.21 -14.02 2.15
C LEU A 184 -2.22 -15.55 2.06
N ILE A 185 -2.71 -16.13 0.95
CA ILE A 185 -2.65 -17.58 0.68
C ILE A 185 -1.21 -18.07 0.69
N SER A 186 -0.30 -17.38 0.01
CA SER A 186 1.12 -17.74 0.00
C SER A 186 1.71 -17.74 1.41
N GLY A 187 1.22 -16.82 2.26
CA GLY A 187 1.55 -16.79 3.67
C GLY A 187 1.03 -17.97 4.47
N VAL A 188 -0.22 -18.40 4.24
CA VAL A 188 -0.78 -19.58 4.93
C VAL A 188 -0.03 -20.84 4.53
N LEU A 189 0.31 -20.97 3.25
CA LEU A 189 1.06 -22.12 2.74
C LEU A 189 2.48 -22.22 3.31
N GLY A 190 3.02 -21.14 3.88
CA GLY A 190 4.29 -21.15 4.59
C GLY A 190 4.21 -21.59 6.06
N ILE A 191 3.01 -21.80 6.61
CA ILE A 191 2.80 -22.25 7.99
C ILE A 191 3.00 -23.77 8.07
N ASN A 192 3.68 -24.26 9.13
CA ASN A 192 3.88 -25.69 9.34
C ASN A 192 2.51 -26.43 9.41
N PRO A 193 2.26 -27.43 8.53
CA PRO A 193 1.03 -28.23 8.53
C PRO A 193 0.71 -28.87 9.89
N GLU A 194 1.72 -29.25 10.68
CA GLU A 194 1.54 -29.88 12.00
C GLU A 194 0.72 -29.02 12.97
N ILE A 195 0.78 -27.69 12.83
CA ILE A 195 0.01 -26.76 13.68
C ILE A 195 -1.50 -26.89 13.38
N PHE A 196 -1.85 -27.12 12.11
CA PHE A 196 -3.25 -27.33 11.71
C PHE A 196 -3.76 -28.70 12.16
N GLU A 197 -2.94 -29.75 12.03
CA GLU A 197 -3.27 -31.10 12.51
C GLU A 197 -3.48 -31.12 14.02
N ALA A 198 -2.61 -30.44 14.79
CA ALA A 198 -2.79 -30.29 16.24
C ALA A 198 -4.12 -29.59 16.57
N SER A 199 -4.49 -28.54 15.83
CA SER A 199 -5.78 -27.86 16.04
C SER A 199 -7.00 -28.74 15.72
N ASP A 200 -6.84 -29.66 14.77
CA ASP A 200 -7.87 -30.63 14.42
C ASP A 200 -8.03 -31.69 15.52
N ILE A 201 -6.93 -32.14 16.13
CA ILE A 201 -6.92 -33.05 17.29
C ILE A 201 -7.58 -32.40 18.51
N ASP A 202 -7.33 -31.11 18.74
CA ASP A 202 -7.95 -30.32 19.81
C ASP A 202 -9.45 -29.99 19.57
N GLY A 203 -10.02 -30.44 18.43
CA GLY A 203 -11.43 -30.26 18.12
C GLY A 203 -11.82 -28.84 17.69
N ALA A 204 -10.85 -28.00 17.30
CA ALA A 204 -11.14 -26.65 16.82
C ALA A 204 -12.00 -26.70 15.55
N ASN A 205 -13.00 -25.83 15.41
CA ASN A 205 -13.75 -25.67 14.17
C ASN A 205 -13.03 -24.71 13.19
N ASN A 206 -13.45 -24.66 11.92
CA ASN A 206 -12.80 -23.83 10.89
C ASN A 206 -12.66 -22.34 11.26
N ILE A 207 -13.65 -21.78 11.97
CA ILE A 207 -13.63 -20.38 12.41
C ILE A 207 -12.59 -20.20 13.52
N GLN A 208 -12.55 -21.13 14.47
CA GLN A 208 -11.54 -21.15 15.54
C GLN A 208 -10.13 -21.33 14.96
N THR A 209 -9.92 -22.27 14.04
CA THR A 209 -8.65 -22.46 13.35
C THR A 209 -8.23 -21.18 12.63
N PHE A 210 -9.14 -20.49 11.94
CA PHE A 210 -8.82 -19.23 11.27
C PHE A 210 -8.37 -18.12 12.25
N PHE A 211 -9.15 -17.84 13.30
CA PHE A 211 -8.87 -16.74 14.21
C PHE A 211 -7.75 -17.02 15.22
N TYR A 212 -7.59 -18.26 15.67
CA TYR A 212 -6.62 -18.64 16.71
C TYR A 212 -5.34 -19.27 16.15
N VAL A 213 -5.35 -19.84 14.94
CA VAL A 213 -4.17 -20.47 14.32
C VAL A 213 -3.70 -19.68 13.11
N THR A 214 -4.54 -19.51 12.09
CA THR A 214 -4.13 -18.90 10.82
C THR A 214 -3.78 -17.42 10.98
N LEU A 215 -4.69 -16.61 11.51
CA LEU A 215 -4.54 -15.16 11.58
C LEU A 215 -3.35 -14.71 12.46
N PRO A 216 -3.07 -15.33 13.63
CA PRO A 216 -1.88 -15.00 14.42
C PRO A 216 -0.57 -15.34 13.71
N ASN A 217 -0.50 -16.49 13.02
CA ASN A 217 0.68 -16.89 12.26
C ASN A 217 0.86 -16.05 10.97
N LEU A 218 -0.24 -15.56 10.39
CA LEU A 218 -0.22 -14.66 9.24
C LEU A 218 0.19 -13.22 9.58
N ARG A 219 0.30 -12.84 10.85
CA ARG A 219 0.47 -11.45 11.28
C ARG A 219 1.60 -10.71 10.57
N THR A 220 2.74 -11.36 10.30
CA THR A 220 3.88 -10.75 9.60
C THR A 220 3.55 -10.42 8.15
N ILE A 221 2.84 -11.32 7.46
CA ILE A 221 2.45 -11.15 6.06
C ILE A 221 1.28 -10.19 5.96
N LEU A 222 0.34 -10.26 6.90
CA LEU A 222 -0.73 -9.28 7.03
C LEU A 222 -0.15 -7.88 7.25
N LEU A 223 0.88 -7.74 8.11
CA LEU A 223 1.56 -6.46 8.33
C LEU A 223 2.17 -5.90 7.05
N TYR A 224 2.87 -6.74 6.28
CA TYR A 224 3.40 -6.35 4.97
C TYR A 224 2.28 -5.88 4.04
N THR A 225 1.22 -6.66 3.90
CA THR A 225 0.06 -6.35 3.06
C THR A 225 -0.64 -5.05 3.47
N LEU A 226 -0.79 -4.81 4.76
CA LEU A 226 -1.41 -3.59 5.29
C LEU A 226 -0.56 -2.36 5.02
N ILE A 227 0.76 -2.45 5.20
CA ILE A 227 1.68 -1.34 4.92
C ILE A 227 1.71 -1.03 3.42
N THR A 228 1.85 -2.04 2.57
CA THR A 228 1.91 -1.82 1.12
C THR A 228 0.58 -1.33 0.56
N SER A 229 -0.55 -1.83 1.07
CA SER A 229 -1.88 -1.36 0.71
C SER A 229 -2.14 0.07 1.19
N LEU A 230 -1.68 0.44 2.40
CA LEU A 230 -1.72 1.82 2.88
C LEU A 230 -0.93 2.76 1.95
N ILE A 231 0.31 2.38 1.60
CA ILE A 231 1.18 3.19 0.72
C ILE A 231 0.52 3.37 -0.66
N GLY A 232 -0.01 2.28 -1.25
CA GLY A 232 -0.67 2.32 -2.55
C GLY A 232 -1.98 3.11 -2.53
N GLY A 233 -2.80 2.93 -1.50
CA GLY A 233 -4.06 3.64 -1.34
C GLY A 233 -3.88 5.14 -1.13
N LEU A 234 -2.91 5.54 -0.31
CA LEU A 234 -2.63 6.96 -0.08
C LEU A 234 -1.96 7.64 -1.28
N ASN A 235 -1.35 6.87 -2.20
CA ASN A 235 -0.75 7.37 -3.44
C ASN A 235 -1.60 7.09 -4.70
N MET A 236 -2.90 6.88 -4.56
CA MET A 236 -3.74 6.57 -5.72
C MET A 236 -3.84 7.77 -6.68
N TYR A 237 -3.42 7.57 -7.93
CA TYR A 237 -3.40 8.60 -8.97
C TYR A 237 -4.22 8.20 -10.20
N ASP A 238 -3.96 7.00 -10.73
CA ASP A 238 -4.45 6.59 -12.06
C ASP A 238 -5.98 6.60 -12.15
N ILE A 239 -6.67 5.89 -11.24
CA ILE A 239 -8.13 5.75 -11.30
C ILE A 239 -8.84 7.09 -11.11
N PRO A 240 -8.56 7.90 -10.07
CA PRO A 240 -9.24 9.18 -9.91
C PRO A 240 -8.93 10.18 -11.04
N LYS A 241 -7.70 10.18 -11.58
CA LYS A 241 -7.33 11.04 -12.71
C LYS A 241 -8.07 10.62 -13.99
N MET A 242 -8.04 9.34 -14.33
CA MET A 242 -8.52 8.86 -15.63
C MET A 242 -10.04 8.66 -15.66
N PHE A 243 -10.68 8.48 -14.51
CA PHE A 243 -12.14 8.36 -14.44
C PHE A 243 -12.83 9.72 -14.57
N LEU A 244 -12.48 10.71 -13.75
CA LEU A 244 -13.17 12.02 -13.72
C LEU A 244 -12.24 13.23 -13.53
N LEU A 245 -10.92 13.07 -13.72
CA LEU A 245 -9.92 14.13 -13.53
C LEU A 245 -9.96 14.77 -12.13
N GLY A 246 -10.46 14.05 -11.12
CA GLY A 246 -10.69 14.55 -9.76
C GLY A 246 -12.09 15.10 -9.49
N GLY A 247 -12.97 15.18 -10.49
CA GLY A 247 -14.36 15.64 -10.35
C GLY A 247 -15.34 14.58 -9.80
N PRO A 248 -16.63 14.93 -9.65
CA PRO A 248 -17.21 16.27 -9.78
C PRO A 248 -16.89 17.14 -8.54
N ASP A 249 -16.71 18.44 -8.72
CA ASP A 249 -16.39 19.40 -7.63
C ASP A 249 -15.28 18.89 -6.68
N ASN A 250 -14.15 18.47 -7.25
CA ASN A 250 -13.03 17.89 -6.53
C ASN A 250 -13.39 16.68 -5.64
N ALA A 251 -14.50 15.96 -5.88
CA ALA A 251 -14.91 14.84 -5.02
C ALA A 251 -13.98 13.62 -5.12
N THR A 252 -13.36 13.41 -6.28
CA THR A 252 -12.38 12.33 -6.51
C THR A 252 -10.95 12.85 -6.59
N LEU A 253 -10.73 14.14 -6.33
CA LEU A 253 -9.39 14.72 -6.29
C LEU A 253 -8.61 14.10 -5.14
N THR A 254 -7.65 13.22 -5.43
CA THR A 254 -6.74 12.65 -4.44
C THR A 254 -5.47 13.48 -4.33
N THR A 255 -4.70 13.27 -3.26
CA THR A 255 -3.50 14.08 -3.02
C THR A 255 -2.45 13.88 -4.11
N SER A 256 -2.32 12.68 -4.68
CA SER A 256 -1.45 12.44 -5.83
C SER A 256 -1.91 13.18 -7.08
N VAL A 257 -3.23 13.24 -7.33
CA VAL A 257 -3.78 14.04 -8.45
C VAL A 257 -3.58 15.54 -8.21
N PHE A 258 -3.74 16.00 -6.97
CA PHE A 258 -3.44 17.39 -6.58
C PHE A 258 -1.97 17.74 -6.84
N ILE A 259 -1.03 16.90 -6.37
CA ILE A 259 0.42 17.07 -6.58
C ILE A 259 0.73 17.14 -8.08
N TYR A 260 0.19 16.19 -8.85
CA TYR A 260 0.38 16.17 -10.29
C TYR A 260 -0.14 17.45 -10.96
N ASN A 261 -1.37 17.87 -10.65
CA ASN A 261 -1.96 19.07 -11.24
C ASN A 261 -1.14 20.32 -10.89
N GLN A 262 -0.61 20.39 -9.66
CA GLN A 262 0.23 21.50 -9.19
C GLN A 262 1.55 21.59 -9.97
N ALA A 263 2.15 20.45 -10.30
CA ALA A 263 3.40 20.37 -11.06
C ALA A 263 3.19 20.51 -12.57
N PHE A 264 2.18 19.89 -13.17
CA PHE A 264 2.17 19.60 -14.61
C PHE A 264 0.93 20.04 -15.39
N SER A 265 -0.11 20.57 -14.76
CA SER A 265 -1.34 20.92 -15.50
C SER A 265 -1.87 22.34 -15.23
N GLY A 266 -1.57 22.92 -14.07
CA GLY A 266 -1.96 24.29 -13.73
C GLY A 266 -0.80 25.27 -13.88
N SER A 267 -0.39 25.85 -12.76
CA SER A 267 0.61 26.91 -12.68
C SER A 267 2.07 26.43 -12.73
N TYR A 268 2.31 25.14 -12.94
CA TYR A 268 3.64 24.50 -12.95
C TYR A 268 4.50 24.87 -11.72
N MET A 269 3.92 24.80 -10.53
CA MET A 269 4.60 25.16 -9.28
C MET A 269 5.30 23.93 -8.70
N TYR A 270 6.50 23.64 -9.19
CA TYR A 270 7.29 22.49 -8.77
C TYR A 270 7.63 22.54 -7.27
N ASN A 271 8.00 23.69 -6.75
CA ASN A 271 8.21 23.93 -5.32
C ASN A 271 7.02 23.50 -4.44
N ARG A 272 5.80 23.90 -4.80
CA ARG A 272 4.57 23.53 -4.07
C ARG A 272 4.22 22.06 -4.20
N ALA A 273 4.40 21.48 -5.39
CA ALA A 273 4.19 20.05 -5.62
C ALA A 273 5.19 19.19 -4.82
N ALA A 274 6.45 19.62 -4.76
CA ALA A 274 7.49 19.00 -3.95
C ALA A 274 7.16 19.07 -2.45
N ALA A 275 6.76 20.24 -1.94
CA ALA A 275 6.34 20.40 -0.55
C ALA A 275 5.14 19.50 -0.21
N ALA A 276 4.12 19.44 -1.08
CA ALA A 276 2.98 18.55 -0.92
C ALA A 276 3.39 17.06 -0.92
N SER A 277 4.34 16.67 -1.77
CA SER A 277 4.89 15.31 -1.83
C SER A 277 5.63 14.94 -0.54
N MET A 278 6.42 15.86 0.01
CA MET A 278 7.10 15.68 1.29
C MET A 278 6.13 15.54 2.46
N ILE A 279 5.06 16.36 2.48
CA ILE A 279 4.00 16.23 3.49
C ILE A 279 3.37 14.83 3.42
N MET A 280 3.03 14.36 2.22
CA MET A 280 2.49 13.02 2.04
C MET A 280 3.48 11.92 2.45
N PHE A 281 4.77 12.07 2.13
CA PHE A 281 5.80 11.14 2.58
C PHE A 281 5.82 11.01 4.11
N VAL A 282 5.79 12.15 4.82
CA VAL A 282 5.76 12.15 6.30
C VAL A 282 4.48 11.50 6.83
N ILE A 283 3.31 11.82 6.25
CA ILE A 283 2.02 11.21 6.65
C ILE A 283 2.06 9.69 6.46
N ILE A 284 2.51 9.22 5.29
CA ILE A 284 2.59 7.80 4.97
C ILE A 284 3.59 7.10 5.90
N ALA A 285 4.79 7.67 6.09
CA ALA A 285 5.80 7.11 6.98
C ALA A 285 5.30 7.00 8.42
N PHE A 286 4.59 8.03 8.91
CA PHE A 286 3.99 8.03 10.23
C PHE A 286 2.91 6.94 10.37
N LEU A 287 1.98 6.86 9.42
CA LEU A 287 0.90 5.86 9.44
C LEU A 287 1.45 4.42 9.29
N SER A 288 2.41 4.21 8.40
CA SER A 288 3.10 2.91 8.25
C SER A 288 3.84 2.54 9.53
N GLY A 289 4.54 3.48 10.16
CA GLY A 289 5.21 3.29 11.45
C GLY A 289 4.25 2.96 12.59
N MET A 290 3.08 3.61 12.60
CA MET A 290 2.01 3.34 13.57
C MET A 290 1.46 1.91 13.40
N ILE A 291 1.13 1.50 12.16
CA ILE A 291 0.68 0.13 11.87
C ILE A 291 1.76 -0.88 12.27
N PHE A 292 3.01 -0.64 11.88
CA PHE A 292 4.16 -1.46 12.27
C PHE A 292 4.26 -1.62 13.80
N PHE A 293 4.13 -0.53 14.54
CA PHE A 293 4.22 -0.55 15.99
C PHE A 293 3.06 -1.32 16.66
N ILE A 294 1.83 -1.10 16.19
CA ILE A 294 0.62 -1.79 16.71
C ILE A 294 0.70 -3.29 16.42
N MET A 295 1.11 -3.65 15.20
CA MET A 295 1.12 -5.02 14.72
C MET A 295 2.44 -5.76 14.95
N ARG A 296 3.43 -5.15 15.61
CA ARG A 296 4.67 -5.85 15.97
C ARG A 296 4.39 -7.00 16.95
N ASP A 297 4.93 -8.18 16.66
CA ASP A 297 4.83 -9.32 17.56
C ASP A 297 5.61 -9.08 18.87
N LYS A 298 4.86 -8.79 19.94
CA LYS A 298 5.42 -8.59 21.29
C LYS A 298 5.99 -9.89 21.87
N GLY A 299 5.51 -11.06 21.42
CA GLY A 299 5.96 -12.38 21.85
C GLY A 299 7.36 -12.70 21.33
N ALA A 300 7.56 -12.69 20.01
CA ALA A 300 8.87 -12.88 19.40
C ALA A 300 9.91 -11.84 19.87
N VAL A 301 9.50 -10.59 20.08
CA VAL A 301 10.39 -9.55 20.63
C VAL A 301 10.83 -9.87 22.05
N LYS A 302 9.92 -10.36 22.92
CA LYS A 302 10.27 -10.81 24.28
C LYS A 302 11.21 -12.02 24.24
N LEU A 303 10.93 -13.02 23.40
CA LEU A 303 11.76 -14.22 23.25
C LEU A 303 13.16 -13.87 22.75
N ASN A 304 13.29 -13.02 21.74
CA ASN A 304 14.58 -12.55 21.24
C ASN A 304 15.34 -11.72 22.28
N LYS A 305 14.63 -10.93 23.09
CA LYS A 305 15.24 -10.19 24.21
C LYS A 305 15.73 -11.15 25.31
N GLN A 306 15.00 -12.23 25.58
CA GLN A 306 15.42 -13.29 26.51
C GLN A 306 16.64 -14.04 25.97
N LYS A 307 16.63 -14.50 24.71
CA LYS A 307 17.79 -15.14 24.07
C LYS A 307 19.04 -14.25 24.15
N ARG A 308 18.92 -12.97 23.80
CA ARG A 308 20.03 -12.00 23.90
C ARG A 308 20.51 -11.78 25.34
N ARG A 309 19.65 -11.89 26.35
CA ARG A 309 20.04 -11.83 27.77
C ARG A 309 20.83 -13.06 28.16
N LEU A 310 20.32 -14.25 27.83
CA LEU A 310 20.99 -15.53 28.08
C LEU A 310 22.36 -15.61 27.39
N GLU A 311 22.48 -15.13 26.15
CA GLU A 311 23.77 -15.05 25.44
C GLU A 311 24.76 -14.11 26.13
N LYS A 312 24.29 -12.96 26.64
CA LYS A 312 25.13 -12.01 27.37
C LYS A 312 25.57 -12.57 28.72
N GLU A 313 24.69 -13.28 29.42
CA GLU A 313 24.98 -13.97 30.67
C GLU A 313 26.00 -15.09 30.44
N GLY A 314 25.81 -15.93 29.41
CA GLY A 314 26.77 -16.97 29.02
C GLY A 314 28.16 -16.41 28.73
N LYS A 315 28.26 -15.34 27.91
CA LYS A 315 29.54 -14.66 27.63
C LYS A 315 30.18 -14.05 28.87
N ARG A 316 29.39 -13.62 29.87
CA ARG A 316 29.88 -13.08 31.13
C ARG A 316 30.43 -14.20 32.01
N SER A 317 29.72 -15.32 32.11
CA SER A 317 30.16 -16.51 32.82
C SER A 317 31.46 -17.10 32.24
N GLU A 318 31.58 -17.19 30.91
CA GLU A 318 32.81 -17.63 30.24
C GLU A 318 34.01 -16.72 30.54
N LYS A 319 33.79 -15.40 30.61
CA LYS A 319 34.83 -14.44 30.99
C LYS A 319 35.26 -14.59 32.45
N VAL A 320 34.33 -14.87 33.36
CA VAL A 320 34.65 -15.11 34.77
C VAL A 320 35.45 -16.40 34.93
N VAL A 321 35.02 -17.50 34.29
CA VAL A 321 35.77 -18.77 34.33
C VAL A 321 37.18 -18.63 33.76
N ARG A 322 37.35 -17.91 32.64
CA ARG A 322 38.68 -17.63 32.08
C ARG A 322 39.52 -16.66 32.91
N GLY A 323 38.90 -15.81 33.72
CA GLY A 323 39.58 -14.90 34.64
C GLY A 323 40.05 -15.58 35.92
N VAL A 324 39.36 -16.64 36.36
CA VAL A 324 39.74 -17.45 37.53
C VAL A 324 40.77 -18.53 37.18
N ALA A 325 40.88 -18.92 35.90
CA ALA A 325 41.88 -19.87 35.40
C ALA A 325 43.25 -19.24 35.07
N LYS A 326 43.50 -17.98 35.46
CA LYS A 326 44.77 -17.27 35.35
C LYS A 326 45.32 -16.97 36.73
#